data_AF-I8UBB3-F1
#
_entry.id   AF-I8UBB3-F1
#
_cell.length_a   1.000
_cell.length_b   1.000
_cell.length_c   1.000
_cell.angle_alpha   90.00
_cell.angle_beta   90.00
_cell.angle_gamma   90.00
#
_symmetry.space_group_name_H-M   'P 1'
#
loop_
_entity.id
_entity.type
_entity.pdbx_description
1 polymer ?
#
loop_
_entity_poly.entity_id
_entity_poly.type
_entity_poly.pdbx_seq_one_letter_code
_entity_poly.pdbx_strand_id
1 'polypeptide(L)'
;MQPNYSDYSLSELQEALSSIDKDAFPSRVSEIETEIEKRKVANPKFLHSVQQKKLGIGGRIFLFAMSLLLLFYGIDALFDSEIAIKNNRTLTLEGNAFLFYCLVILNVGIGLFLLYLSLFGKEKRQHGT
;
A
#
# COMPACT_ATOMS: atom_id res chain seq x y z
N MET A 1 11.41 -32.97 11.83
CA MET A 1 12.70 -32.35 11.47
C MET A 1 12.64 -30.89 11.90
N GLN A 2 13.64 -30.38 12.61
CA GLN A 2 13.70 -28.95 12.96
C GLN A 2 14.44 -28.19 11.84
N PRO A 3 13.97 -27.01 11.41
CA PRO A 3 14.67 -26.20 10.41
C PRO A 3 15.99 -25.65 10.96
N ASN A 4 17.04 -25.57 10.14
CA ASN A 4 18.28 -24.88 10.49
C ASN A 4 18.28 -23.47 9.89
N TYR A 5 17.97 -22.46 10.71
CA TYR A 5 17.90 -21.05 10.28
C TYR A 5 19.27 -20.40 10.05
N SER A 6 20.36 -21.07 10.43
CA SER A 6 21.73 -20.58 10.20
C SER A 6 22.12 -20.60 8.72
N ASP A 7 21.58 -21.57 7.96
CA ASP A 7 21.88 -21.73 6.54
C ASP A 7 20.97 -20.88 5.64
N TYR A 8 19.94 -20.27 6.22
CA TYR A 8 18.95 -19.51 5.47
C TYR A 8 19.55 -18.17 5.01
N SER A 9 19.20 -17.78 3.79
CA SER A 9 19.35 -16.40 3.32
C SER A 9 18.40 -15.46 4.07
N LEU A 10 18.66 -14.15 4.05
CA LEU A 10 17.79 -13.17 4.71
C LEU A 10 16.36 -13.18 4.16
N SER A 11 16.18 -13.41 2.85
CA SER A 11 14.86 -13.53 2.22
C SER A 11 14.11 -14.74 2.74
N GLU A 12 14.79 -15.88 2.87
CA GLU A 12 14.19 -17.10 3.41
C GLU A 12 13.85 -16.95 4.90
N LEU A 13 14.66 -16.22 5.68
CA LEU A 13 14.33 -15.89 7.06
C LEU A 13 13.09 -14.99 7.17
N GLN A 14 12.95 -14.01 6.28
CA GLN A 14 11.77 -13.14 6.25
C GLN A 14 10.51 -13.88 5.82
N GLU A 15 10.63 -14.77 4.84
CA GLU A 15 9.54 -15.65 4.39
C GLU A 15 9.16 -16.66 5.48
N ALA A 16 10.14 -17.23 6.19
CA ALA A 16 9.89 -18.07 7.34
C ALA A 16 9.18 -17.28 8.46
N LEU A 17 9.58 -16.04 8.72
CA LEU A 17 8.94 -15.19 9.74
C LEU A 17 7.50 -14.77 9.36
N SER A 18 7.20 -14.64 8.06
CA SER A 18 5.87 -14.26 7.58
C SER A 18 4.90 -15.45 7.48
N SER A 19 5.42 -16.66 7.25
CA SER A 19 4.64 -17.88 7.11
C SER A 19 4.46 -18.68 8.41
N ILE A 20 5.29 -18.43 9.42
CA ILE A 20 5.21 -19.13 10.70
C ILE A 20 4.03 -18.65 11.54
N ASP A 21 3.30 -19.59 12.13
CA ASP A 21 2.30 -19.31 13.15
C ASP A 21 3.01 -18.90 14.45
N LYS A 22 2.94 -17.61 14.76
CA LYS A 22 3.67 -16.98 15.86
C LYS A 22 3.11 -17.36 17.23
N ASP A 23 1.83 -17.69 17.29
CA ASP A 23 1.15 -18.06 18.53
C ASP A 23 1.44 -19.53 18.88
N ALA A 24 1.56 -20.38 17.86
CA ALA A 24 1.90 -21.79 18.04
C ALA A 24 3.40 -22.06 18.24
N PHE A 25 4.29 -21.24 17.68
CA PHE A 25 5.74 -21.49 17.70
C PHE A 25 6.62 -20.29 18.10
N PRO A 26 6.42 -19.72 19.31
CA PRO A 26 7.13 -18.51 19.75
C PRO A 26 8.65 -18.67 19.81
N SER A 27 9.15 -19.86 20.19
CA SER A 27 10.59 -20.13 20.27
C SER A 27 11.28 -20.05 18.90
N ARG A 28 10.61 -20.49 17.83
CA ARG A 28 11.16 -20.44 16.46
C ARG A 28 11.18 -19.03 15.91
N VAL A 29 10.15 -18.23 16.25
CA VAL A 29 10.10 -16.81 15.91
C VAL A 29 11.31 -16.08 16.51
N SER A 30 11.60 -16.31 17.80
CA SER A 30 12.75 -15.71 18.48
C SER A 30 14.08 -16.07 17.83
N GLU A 31 14.23 -17.32 17.38
CA GLU A 31 15.45 -17.80 16.71
C GLU A 31 15.65 -17.14 15.33
N ILE A 32 14.58 -17.04 14.53
CA ILE A 32 14.58 -16.34 13.24
C ILE A 32 14.89 -14.86 13.42
N GLU A 33 14.27 -14.19 14.39
CA GLU A 33 14.51 -12.77 14.69
C GLU A 33 15.96 -12.51 15.09
N THR A 34 16.51 -13.36 15.97
CA THR A 34 17.91 -13.29 16.40
C THR A 34 18.85 -13.41 15.21
N GLU A 35 18.55 -14.31 14.28
CA GLU A 35 19.36 -14.52 13.09
C GLU A 35 19.24 -13.41 12.04
N ILE A 36 18.07 -12.75 11.97
CA ILE A 36 17.88 -11.53 11.18
C ILE A 36 18.69 -10.38 11.80
N GLU A 37 18.67 -10.21 13.12
CA GLU A 37 19.41 -9.14 13.81
C GLU A 37 20.93 -9.30 13.68
N LYS A 38 21.46 -10.50 13.87
CA LYS A 38 22.89 -10.79 13.66
C LYS A 38 23.36 -10.35 12.27
N ARG A 39 22.59 -10.68 11.24
CA ARG A 39 22.91 -10.34 9.84
C ARG A 39 22.72 -8.84 9.54
N LYS A 40 21.78 -8.16 10.21
CA LYS A 40 21.61 -6.69 10.13
C LYS A 40 22.81 -5.94 10.72
N VAL A 41 23.33 -6.39 11.85
CA VAL A 41 24.51 -5.80 12.51
C VAL A 41 25.78 -6.05 11.69
N ALA A 42 25.91 -7.22 11.07
CA ALA A 42 27.06 -7.58 10.26
C ALA A 42 27.13 -6.84 8.90
N ASN A 43 26.02 -6.32 8.37
CA ASN A 43 26.00 -5.64 7.07
C ASN A 43 25.06 -4.41 7.04
N PRO A 44 25.53 -3.22 7.45
CA PRO A 44 24.73 -2.01 7.50
C PRO A 44 24.30 -1.47 6.12
N LYS A 45 24.90 -1.96 5.01
CA LYS A 45 24.48 -1.58 3.64
C LYS A 45 23.19 -2.27 3.19
N PHE A 46 22.71 -3.28 3.92
CA PHE A 46 21.53 -4.07 3.56
C PHE A 46 20.19 -3.51 4.11
N LEU A 47 20.25 -2.46 4.95
CA LEU A 47 19.06 -1.70 5.39
C LEU A 47 18.27 -1.06 4.24
N HIS A 48 18.84 -1.01 3.04
CA HIS A 48 18.24 -0.33 1.90
C HIS A 48 17.29 -1.21 1.06
N SER A 49 17.36 -2.54 1.17
CA SER A 49 16.54 -3.46 0.34
C SER A 49 15.18 -3.82 0.95
N VAL A 50 14.97 -3.57 2.24
CA VAL A 50 13.68 -3.72 2.95
C VAL A 50 13.13 -2.34 3.33
N GLN A 51 13.53 -1.30 2.61
CA GLN A 51 12.91 0.00 2.75
C GLN A 51 11.70 0.00 1.83
N GLN A 52 10.50 -0.23 2.41
CA GLN A 52 9.26 0.23 1.77
C GLN A 52 9.57 1.62 1.22
N LYS A 53 9.57 1.78 -0.11
CA LYS A 53 9.94 3.06 -0.73
C LYS A 53 9.01 4.10 -0.12
N LYS A 54 9.52 4.88 0.83
CA LYS A 54 8.79 6.01 1.38
C LYS A 54 8.46 6.88 0.19
N LEU A 55 7.17 7.11 -0.01
CA LEU A 55 6.72 7.91 -1.12
C LEU A 55 7.32 9.31 -0.95
N GLY A 56 8.26 9.67 -1.82
CA GLY A 56 8.95 10.95 -1.75
C GLY A 56 7.98 12.11 -1.96
N ILE A 57 8.45 13.33 -1.73
CA ILE A 57 7.67 14.57 -1.89
C ILE A 57 6.98 14.61 -3.27
N GLY A 58 7.70 14.25 -4.34
CA GLY A 58 7.12 14.19 -5.69
C GLY A 58 5.97 13.19 -5.82
N GLY A 59 6.07 12.04 -5.15
CA GLY A 59 4.99 11.05 -5.14
C GLY A 59 3.76 11.53 -4.35
N ARG A 60 3.95 12.29 -3.27
CA ARG A 60 2.83 12.94 -2.55
C ARG A 60 2.12 13.99 -3.40
N ILE A 61 2.88 14.82 -4.12
CA ILE A 61 2.34 15.82 -5.05
C ILE A 61 1.57 15.13 -6.18
N PHE A 62 2.13 14.05 -6.74
CA PHE A 62 1.44 13.23 -7.74
C PHE A 62 0.13 12.65 -7.22
N LEU A 63 0.12 12.05 -6.02
CA LEU A 63 -1.10 11.52 -5.41
C LEU A 63 -2.15 12.61 -5.13
N PHE A 64 -1.71 13.79 -4.71
CA PHE A 64 -2.59 14.94 -4.51
C PHE A 64 -3.24 15.38 -5.82
N ALA A 65 -2.44 15.57 -6.88
CA ALA A 65 -2.95 15.96 -8.19
C ALA A 65 -3.91 14.90 -8.77
N MET A 66 -3.54 13.61 -8.66
CA MET A 66 -4.38 12.50 -9.10
C MET A 66 -5.70 12.46 -8.34
N SER A 67 -5.68 12.68 -7.02
CA SER A 67 -6.89 12.76 -6.19
C SER A 67 -7.83 13.88 -6.66
N LEU A 68 -7.31 15.07 -6.95
CA LEU A 68 -8.12 16.17 -7.47
C LEU A 68 -8.75 15.85 -8.83
N LEU A 69 -8.00 15.20 -9.72
CA LEU A 69 -8.52 14.77 -11.03
C LEU A 69 -9.66 13.76 -10.88
N LEU A 70 -9.54 12.79 -9.96
CA LEU A 70 -10.61 11.82 -9.70
C LEU A 70 -11.86 12.50 -9.12
N LEU A 71 -11.68 13.42 -8.17
CA LEU A 71 -12.80 14.16 -7.60
C LEU A 71 -13.49 15.02 -8.66
N PHE A 72 -12.71 15.73 -9.48
CA PHE A 72 -13.24 16.55 -10.57
C PHE A 72 -14.01 15.69 -11.57
N TYR A 73 -13.44 14.57 -12.01
CA TYR A 73 -14.10 13.63 -12.93
C TYR A 73 -15.39 13.03 -12.34
N GLY A 74 -15.38 12.66 -11.06
CA GLY A 74 -16.56 12.13 -10.39
C GLY A 74 -17.68 13.16 -10.23
N ILE A 75 -17.33 14.43 -10.02
CA ILE A 75 -18.28 15.55 -9.97
C ILE A 75 -18.83 15.85 -11.36
N ASP A 76 -17.97 15.95 -12.39
CA ASP A 76 -18.41 16.16 -13.78
C ASP A 76 -19.37 15.05 -14.23
N ALA A 77 -19.06 13.79 -13.91
CA ALA A 77 -19.93 12.67 -14.19
C ALA A 77 -21.34 12.81 -13.56
N LEU A 78 -21.46 13.44 -12.38
CA LEU A 78 -22.77 13.72 -11.76
C LEU A 78 -23.56 14.77 -12.53
N PHE A 79 -22.90 15.75 -13.16
CA PHE A 79 -23.57 16.76 -13.98
C PHE A 79 -23.96 16.21 -15.35
N ASP A 80 -23.04 15.53 -16.03
CA ASP A 80 -23.29 14.97 -17.36
C ASP A 80 -24.19 13.73 -17.30
N SER A 81 -24.33 13.11 -16.12
CA SER A 81 -25.09 11.85 -15.92
C SER A 81 -24.57 10.67 -16.75
N GLU A 82 -23.33 10.77 -17.23
CA GLU A 82 -22.68 9.80 -18.10
C GLU A 82 -21.26 9.47 -17.61
N ILE A 83 -20.91 8.18 -17.64
CA ILE A 83 -19.55 7.69 -17.38
C ILE A 83 -19.08 6.91 -18.59
N ALA A 84 -17.93 7.28 -19.14
CA ALA A 84 -17.32 6.56 -20.25
C ALA A 84 -16.80 5.19 -19.79
N ILE A 85 -17.26 4.12 -20.44
CA ILE A 85 -16.78 2.75 -20.28
C ILE A 85 -15.92 2.38 -21.50
N LYS A 86 -14.95 1.49 -21.27
CA LYS A 86 -14.14 0.86 -22.32
C LYS A 86 -15.01 0.36 -23.48
N ASN A 87 -14.52 0.54 -24.71
CA ASN A 87 -15.19 0.17 -25.95
C ASN A 87 -16.32 1.13 -26.42
N ASN A 88 -16.14 2.43 -26.20
CA ASN A 88 -17.04 3.49 -26.67
C ASN A 88 -18.49 3.35 -26.18
N ARG A 89 -18.68 2.76 -25.01
CA ARG A 89 -19.98 2.63 -24.35
C ARG A 89 -20.04 3.65 -23.22
N THR A 90 -21.19 4.26 -23.02
CA THR A 90 -21.44 5.14 -21.87
C THR A 90 -22.36 4.44 -20.90
N LEU A 91 -22.06 4.56 -19.61
CA LEU A 91 -22.97 4.21 -18.54
C LEU A 91 -23.74 5.46 -18.18
N THR A 92 -25.03 5.44 -18.45
CA THR A 92 -25.93 6.54 -18.14
C THR A 92 -26.70 6.25 -16.86
N LEU A 93 -27.11 7.31 -16.18
CA LEU A 93 -28.02 7.21 -15.05
C LEU A 93 -29.31 6.45 -15.41
N GLU A 94 -29.86 6.70 -16.59
CA GLU A 94 -31.12 6.10 -17.06
C GLU A 94 -30.98 4.60 -17.38
N GLY A 95 -29.82 4.17 -17.88
CA GLY A 95 -29.60 2.77 -18.25
C GLY A 95 -29.38 1.87 -17.04
N ASN A 96 -28.59 2.32 -16.06
CA ASN A 96 -28.36 1.56 -14.83
C ASN A 96 -27.92 2.47 -13.68
N ALA A 97 -28.91 3.10 -13.03
CA ALA A 97 -28.68 4.04 -11.93
C ALA A 97 -27.86 3.43 -10.78
N PHE A 98 -28.09 2.16 -10.43
CA PHE A 98 -27.37 1.50 -9.35
C PHE A 98 -25.87 1.41 -9.65
N LEU A 99 -25.49 0.89 -10.83
CA LEU A 99 -24.09 0.79 -11.22
C LEU A 99 -23.46 2.17 -11.39
N PHE A 100 -24.20 3.14 -11.91
CA PHE A 100 -23.74 4.52 -12.05
C PHE A 100 -23.37 5.12 -10.69
N TYR A 101 -24.29 5.13 -9.71
CA TYR A 101 -23.99 5.67 -8.39
C TYR A 101 -22.92 4.89 -7.65
N CYS A 102 -22.88 3.56 -7.76
CA CYS A 102 -21.80 2.75 -7.19
C CYS A 102 -20.43 3.19 -7.72
N LEU A 103 -20.30 3.43 -9.03
CA LEU A 103 -19.04 3.87 -9.64
C LEU A 103 -18.67 5.30 -9.25
N VAL A 104 -19.63 6.23 -9.21
CA VAL A 104 -19.39 7.61 -8.74
C VAL A 104 -18.91 7.61 -7.29
N ILE A 105 -19.62 6.93 -6.40
CA ILE A 105 -19.27 6.85 -4.97
C ILE A 105 -17.89 6.21 -4.79
N LEU A 106 -17.60 5.15 -5.53
CA LEU A 106 -16.29 4.50 -5.49
C LEU A 106 -15.18 5.43 -5.99
N ASN A 107 -15.40 6.17 -7.09
CA ASN A 107 -14.43 7.10 -7.65
C ASN A 107 -14.15 8.27 -6.69
N VAL A 108 -15.20 8.93 -6.20
CA VAL A 108 -15.10 10.02 -5.22
C VAL A 108 -14.50 9.52 -3.90
N GLY A 109 -14.89 8.34 -3.43
CA GLY A 109 -14.36 7.71 -2.23
C GLY A 109 -12.86 7.43 -2.33
N ILE A 110 -12.40 6.87 -3.46
CA ILE A 110 -10.96 6.69 -3.73
C ILE A 110 -10.25 8.04 -3.79
N GLY A 111 -10.85 9.03 -4.46
CA GLY A 111 -10.33 10.40 -4.52
C GLY A 111 -10.08 10.99 -3.13
N LEU A 112 -11.10 10.93 -2.24
CA LEU A 112 -10.99 11.41 -0.86
C LEU A 112 -9.98 10.61 -0.04
N PHE A 113 -9.93 9.29 -0.22
CA PHE A 113 -8.96 8.43 0.46
C PHE A 113 -7.51 8.78 0.07
N LEU A 114 -7.25 8.97 -1.22
CA LEU A 114 -5.94 9.39 -1.72
C LEU A 114 -5.57 10.81 -1.24
N LEU A 115 -6.55 11.71 -1.16
CA LEU A 115 -6.36 13.06 -0.59
C LEU A 115 -5.93 12.96 0.88
N TYR A 116 -6.65 12.15 1.65
CA TYR A 116 -6.33 11.90 3.05
C TYR A 116 -4.93 11.33 3.22
N LEU A 117 -4.53 10.34 2.41
CA LEU A 117 -3.16 9.81 2.44
C LEU A 117 -2.12 10.85 2.06
N SER A 118 -2.41 11.73 1.11
CA SER A 118 -1.49 12.78 0.69
C SER A 118 -1.26 13.82 1.81
N LEU A 119 -2.34 14.21 2.51
CA LEU A 119 -2.29 15.21 3.57
C LEU A 119 -1.77 14.64 4.91
N PHE A 120 -2.23 13.44 5.29
CA PHE A 120 -1.99 12.84 6.61
C PHE A 120 -1.03 11.67 6.60
N GLY A 121 -0.50 11.28 5.44
CA GLY A 121 0.56 10.28 5.32
C GLY A 121 1.86 10.80 5.94
N LYS A 122 1.91 10.93 7.27
CA LYS A 122 3.03 11.49 8.02
C LYS A 122 4.26 10.63 7.85
N GLU A 123 5.33 11.33 7.51
CA GLU A 123 6.70 10.86 7.61
C GLU A 123 7.00 10.64 9.10
N LYS A 124 7.14 9.38 9.53
CA LYS A 124 7.80 9.07 10.81
C LYS A 124 9.23 9.61 10.70
N ARG A 125 9.45 10.86 11.08
CA ARG A 125 10.78 11.42 11.35
C ARG A 125 11.22 10.80 12.68
N GLN A 126 12.11 9.81 12.60
CA GLN A 126 12.91 9.44 13.76
C GLN A 126 13.90 10.58 14.00
N HIS A 127 13.49 11.55 14.82
CA HIS A 127 14.46 12.36 15.55
C HIS A 127 14.90 11.53 16.75
N GLY A 128 15.97 10.76 16.57
CA GLY A 128 16.80 10.31 17.68
C GLY A 128 17.82 11.39 17.95
N THR A 129 17.62 12.11 19.05
CA THR A 129 18.68 12.87 19.74
C THR A 129 19.54 11.92 20.55
#